data_AF-A0A7D5H1P3-F1
#
_entry.id   AF-A0A7D5H1P3-F1
#
_cell.length_a   1.000
_cell.length_b   1.000
_cell.length_c   1.000
_cell.angle_alpha   90.00
_cell.angle_beta   90.00
_cell.angle_gamma   90.00
#
_symmetry.space_group_name_H-M   'P 1'
#
loop_
_entity.id
_entity.type
_entity.pdbx_description
1 polymer ?
#
loop_
_entity_poly.entity_id
_entity_poly.type
_entity_poly.pdbx_seq_one_letter_code
_entity_poly.pdbx_strand_id
1 'polypeptide(L)'
;MTAGMGAELLALRCDAVADFEATALRDVLEYFDPDLVYVARDRSDIRVVSRIRRAFDGPVVFAGGSADVRTETVAGVSFAFSGTASLLEDLNRIEAAPDGSVDPSNADFVVCDDLRPTTDAVALSASLDGCDVIARYQSRADSPTTFLTGALEASYDHVWAATVGGDPVRLPVRGVAPLRRSGGPELACLTCDREGSVSVSSVPADRFGLQALSRVGPTTADRLRTSGYDTRTAVAEATEAELRSVEGIGASTARDIAHSARSLTESRVIRPTDEPIPPASQGATPVFVDIETDGLQPTVLWLIGVYDPVDDAYVDFVDTEPTRDDPGAATRKFVSWLAAEYESPSLVAWNGHAFDYPHLERFISRYAPEYREYWAENVSTYDLYDWAVRRDNAVLPGRTNRLEAVADALGRDRSGPAAALDGKSLAERIRRLLEETGTPATGPDDDRDAAVPSIDWDAARTYCEADVRELAAVYDAIENAPVETTGNAGDPGRSPSDGTTQTGLADF
;
A
#
# COMPACT_ATOMS: atom_id res chain seq x y z
N MET A 1 21.11 3.69 -12.18
CA MET A 1 21.07 2.28 -11.73
C MET A 1 21.22 2.30 -10.23
N THR A 2 20.12 2.61 -9.55
CA THR A 2 19.95 2.44 -8.11
C THR A 2 19.88 0.94 -7.86
N ALA A 3 20.70 0.43 -6.94
CA ALA A 3 20.56 -0.94 -6.48
C ALA A 3 19.23 -1.02 -5.69
N GLY A 4 18.18 -1.52 -6.34
CA GLY A 4 16.93 -1.85 -5.66
C GLY A 4 17.20 -2.94 -4.62
N MET A 5 16.69 -2.77 -3.40
CA MET A 5 16.95 -3.67 -2.27
C MET A 5 16.14 -4.98 -2.30
N GLY A 6 15.50 -5.30 -3.41
CA GLY A 6 14.69 -6.50 -3.56
C GLY A 6 14.25 -6.69 -5.01
N ALA A 7 13.62 -7.82 -5.29
CA ALA A 7 12.97 -8.11 -6.56
C ALA A 7 11.49 -7.77 -6.52
N GLU A 8 11.00 -7.13 -7.59
CA GLU A 8 9.59 -6.82 -7.77
C GLU A 8 8.86 -7.98 -8.45
N LEU A 9 7.99 -8.65 -7.70
CA LEU A 9 7.17 -9.77 -8.15
C LEU A 9 5.73 -9.33 -8.36
N LEU A 10 5.33 -9.09 -9.61
CA LEU A 10 3.94 -8.82 -9.96
C LEU A 10 3.16 -10.13 -10.07
N ALA A 11 2.25 -10.36 -9.12
CA ALA A 11 1.42 -11.55 -9.08
C ALA A 11 0.03 -11.29 -9.69
N LEU A 12 -0.30 -12.04 -10.73
CA LEU A 12 -1.53 -11.88 -11.51
C LEU A 12 -2.40 -13.13 -11.44
N ARG A 13 -3.72 -12.89 -11.47
CA ARG A 13 -4.73 -13.92 -11.73
C ARG A 13 -5.43 -13.56 -13.04
N CYS A 14 -5.63 -14.54 -13.92
CA CYS A 14 -6.05 -14.25 -15.30
C CYS A 14 -7.43 -13.59 -15.39
N ASP A 15 -8.33 -13.89 -14.46
CA ASP A 15 -9.65 -13.25 -14.34
C ASP A 15 -9.57 -11.77 -13.96
N ALA A 16 -8.55 -11.35 -13.20
CA ALA A 16 -8.38 -9.95 -12.79
C ALA A 16 -7.92 -9.05 -13.94
N VAL A 17 -7.34 -9.62 -15.00
CA VAL A 17 -6.79 -8.89 -16.16
C VAL A 17 -7.37 -9.38 -17.49
N ALA A 18 -8.41 -10.21 -17.46
CA ALA A 18 -8.97 -10.85 -18.66
C ALA A 18 -9.40 -9.81 -19.70
N ASP A 19 -10.08 -8.76 -19.21
CA ASP A 19 -10.66 -7.66 -19.99
C ASP A 19 -9.68 -6.51 -20.23
N PHE A 20 -8.41 -6.66 -19.83
CA PHE A 20 -7.41 -5.62 -20.07
C PHE A 20 -7.02 -5.58 -21.53
N GLU A 21 -7.23 -4.44 -22.16
CA GLU A 21 -6.66 -4.15 -23.47
C GLU A 21 -5.13 -4.10 -23.43
N ALA A 22 -4.49 -4.20 -24.58
CA ALA A 22 -3.02 -4.21 -24.67
C ALA A 22 -2.37 -2.96 -24.07
N THR A 23 -3.02 -1.79 -24.16
CA THR A 23 -2.53 -0.54 -23.56
C THR A 23 -2.68 -0.54 -22.04
N ALA A 24 -3.79 -1.06 -21.50
CA ALA A 24 -3.98 -1.20 -20.06
C ALA A 24 -3.00 -2.22 -19.45
N LEU A 25 -2.74 -3.33 -20.14
CA LEU A 25 -1.75 -4.31 -19.68
C LEU A 25 -0.33 -3.74 -19.67
N ARG A 26 0.05 -2.94 -20.69
CA ARG A 26 1.33 -2.21 -20.67
C ARG A 26 1.39 -1.19 -19.54
N ASP A 27 0.30 -0.46 -19.31
CA ASP A 27 0.21 0.52 -18.22
C ASP A 27 0.41 -0.14 -16.84
N VAL A 28 -0.05 -1.38 -16.65
CA VAL A 28 0.20 -2.17 -15.43
C VAL A 28 1.69 -2.49 -15.28
N LEU A 29 2.30 -2.99 -16.36
CA LEU A 29 3.70 -3.40 -16.35
C LEU A 29 4.64 -2.21 -16.20
N GLU A 30 4.31 -1.06 -16.78
CA GLU A 30 5.05 0.19 -16.63
C GLU A 30 4.88 0.77 -15.22
N TYR A 31 3.68 0.71 -14.64
CA TYR A 31 3.43 1.24 -13.30
C TYR A 31 4.13 0.43 -12.21
N PHE A 32 4.05 -0.90 -12.26
CA PHE A 32 4.70 -1.75 -11.25
C PHE A 32 6.18 -2.01 -11.54
N ASP A 33 6.64 -1.76 -12.76
CA ASP A 33 8.00 -2.06 -13.25
C ASP A 33 8.57 -3.40 -12.73
N PRO A 34 7.84 -4.52 -12.90
CA PRO A 34 8.22 -5.75 -12.21
C PRO A 34 9.47 -6.36 -12.81
N ASP A 35 10.27 -6.98 -11.95
CA ASP A 35 11.38 -7.84 -12.35
C ASP A 35 10.90 -9.21 -12.87
N LEU A 36 9.76 -9.68 -12.34
CA LEU A 36 9.21 -11.00 -12.59
C LEU A 36 7.68 -10.97 -12.51
N VAL A 37 7.02 -11.62 -13.47
CA VAL A 37 5.55 -11.78 -13.44
C VAL A 37 5.20 -13.23 -13.12
N TYR A 38 4.47 -13.41 -12.01
CA TYR A 38 3.91 -14.70 -11.63
C TYR A 38 2.42 -14.76 -11.95
N VAL A 39 1.98 -15.78 -12.69
CA VAL A 39 0.56 -16.02 -12.95
C VAL A 39 0.09 -17.22 -12.14
N ALA A 40 -0.75 -16.95 -11.14
CA ALA A 40 -1.31 -17.95 -10.23
C ALA A 40 -2.15 -19.00 -10.99
N ARG A 41 -2.18 -20.23 -10.45
CA ARG A 41 -2.85 -21.38 -11.07
C ARG A 41 -4.37 -21.20 -11.11
N ASP A 42 -4.94 -20.69 -10.03
CA ASP A 42 -6.40 -20.54 -9.92
C ASP A 42 -6.94 -19.60 -11.00
N ARG A 43 -8.05 -19.99 -11.63
CA ARG A 43 -8.70 -19.25 -12.72
C ARG A 43 -7.79 -18.89 -13.90
N SER A 44 -6.78 -19.70 -14.18
CA SER A 44 -5.83 -19.44 -15.27
C SER A 44 -6.42 -19.58 -16.68
N ASP A 45 -5.94 -18.73 -17.60
CA ASP A 45 -6.25 -18.77 -19.04
C ASP A 45 -4.96 -18.57 -19.85
N ILE A 46 -4.60 -19.60 -20.65
CA ILE A 46 -3.36 -19.60 -21.45
C ILE A 46 -3.30 -18.45 -22.48
N ARG A 47 -4.45 -17.94 -22.92
CA ARG A 47 -4.52 -16.79 -23.85
C ARG A 47 -4.12 -15.50 -23.15
N VAL A 48 -4.52 -15.34 -21.89
CA VAL A 48 -4.11 -14.21 -21.04
C VAL A 48 -2.61 -14.31 -20.73
N VAL A 49 -2.12 -15.49 -20.33
CA VAL A 49 -0.68 -15.74 -20.12
C VAL A 49 0.15 -15.39 -21.37
N SER A 50 -0.33 -15.77 -22.56
CA SER A 50 0.33 -15.46 -23.83
C SER A 50 0.28 -13.97 -24.20
N ARG A 51 -0.68 -13.21 -23.66
CA ARG A 51 -0.76 -11.75 -23.80
C ARG A 51 0.28 -11.07 -22.91
N ILE A 52 0.38 -11.52 -21.65
CA ILE A 52 1.37 -11.06 -20.68
C ILE A 52 2.79 -11.29 -21.21
N ARG A 53 3.11 -12.50 -21.69
CA ARG A 53 4.42 -12.83 -22.30
C ARG A 53 4.79 -12.01 -23.53
N ARG A 54 3.82 -11.40 -24.22
CA ARG A 54 4.06 -10.52 -25.37
C ARG A 54 4.17 -9.06 -24.97
N ALA A 55 3.70 -8.71 -23.77
CA ALA A 55 3.70 -7.35 -23.26
C ALA A 55 4.85 -7.09 -22.28
N PHE A 56 5.40 -8.13 -21.66
CA PHE A 56 6.51 -8.07 -20.71
C PHE A 56 7.74 -8.75 -21.30
N ASP A 57 8.88 -8.05 -21.26
CA ASP A 57 10.15 -8.54 -21.79
C ASP A 57 10.91 -9.45 -20.78
N GLY A 58 10.53 -9.40 -19.50
CA GLY A 58 11.12 -10.22 -18.44
C GLY A 58 10.49 -11.62 -18.28
N PRO A 59 10.91 -12.36 -17.25
CA PRO A 59 10.41 -13.71 -16.99
C PRO A 59 8.92 -13.71 -16.62
N VAL A 60 8.15 -14.59 -17.28
CA VAL A 60 6.75 -14.87 -16.92
C VAL A 60 6.61 -16.33 -16.54
N VAL A 61 6.39 -16.58 -15.25
CA VAL A 61 6.20 -17.92 -14.68
C VAL A 61 4.72 -18.18 -14.47
N PHE A 62 4.26 -19.36 -14.90
CA PHE A 62 2.85 -19.73 -14.87
C PHE A 62 2.66 -21.06 -14.14
N ALA A 63 1.84 -21.07 -13.08
CA ALA A 63 1.67 -22.21 -12.19
C ALA A 63 0.69 -23.30 -12.67
N GLY A 64 0.12 -23.16 -13.87
CA GLY A 64 -0.76 -24.18 -14.49
C GLY A 64 -0.12 -24.98 -15.64
N GLY A 65 1.22 -24.94 -15.76
CA GLY A 65 1.97 -25.75 -16.72
C GLY A 65 2.11 -27.23 -16.33
N SER A 66 3.00 -27.96 -17.00
CA SER A 66 3.41 -29.30 -16.55
C SER A 66 3.99 -29.23 -15.14
N ALA A 67 3.77 -30.29 -14.35
CA ALA A 67 4.39 -30.42 -13.03
C ALA A 67 5.92 -30.44 -13.20
N ASP A 68 6.55 -29.32 -12.88
CA ASP A 68 7.98 -29.07 -13.04
C ASP A 68 8.43 -28.09 -11.96
N VAL A 69 9.74 -27.97 -11.78
CA VAL A 69 10.32 -26.90 -10.97
C VAL A 69 11.14 -25.98 -11.86
N ARG A 70 10.89 -24.68 -11.70
CA ARG A 70 11.60 -23.63 -12.41
C ARG A 70 12.25 -22.69 -11.41
N THR A 71 13.51 -22.35 -11.65
CA THR A 71 14.21 -21.32 -10.88
C THR A 71 14.36 -20.05 -11.71
N GLU A 72 14.27 -18.90 -11.05
CA GLU A 72 14.54 -17.59 -11.63
C GLU A 72 15.39 -16.78 -10.66
N THR A 73 16.27 -15.93 -11.18
CA THR A 73 17.01 -14.95 -10.37
C THR A 73 16.88 -13.60 -11.01
N VAL A 74 16.28 -12.67 -10.28
CA VAL A 74 16.01 -11.31 -10.73
C VAL A 74 16.34 -10.34 -9.61
N ALA A 75 16.89 -9.17 -9.93
CA ALA A 75 17.45 -8.23 -8.95
C ALA A 75 18.36 -8.87 -7.87
N GLY A 76 18.98 -10.01 -8.19
CA GLY A 76 19.81 -10.78 -7.26
C GLY A 76 19.03 -11.68 -6.29
N VAL A 77 17.71 -11.68 -6.28
CA VAL A 77 16.86 -12.55 -5.45
C VAL A 77 16.47 -13.80 -6.24
N SER A 78 16.53 -14.95 -5.59
CA SER A 78 16.27 -16.24 -6.18
C SER A 78 14.90 -16.80 -5.81
N PHE A 79 14.17 -17.27 -6.82
CA PHE A 79 12.85 -17.86 -6.68
C PHE A 79 12.85 -19.28 -7.24
N ALA A 80 12.30 -20.23 -6.48
CA ALA A 80 12.00 -21.58 -6.95
C ALA A 80 10.47 -21.76 -7.06
N PHE A 81 9.97 -21.97 -8.27
CA PHE A 81 8.57 -22.17 -8.57
C PHE A 81 8.26 -23.65 -8.73
N SER A 82 7.46 -24.21 -7.82
CA SER A 82 7.08 -25.61 -7.86
C SER A 82 5.64 -25.80 -8.33
N GLY A 83 5.48 -26.61 -9.37
CA GLY A 83 4.17 -27.01 -9.88
C GLY A 83 3.34 -27.84 -8.91
N THR A 84 3.94 -28.48 -7.91
CA THR A 84 3.21 -29.17 -6.82
C THR A 84 4.03 -29.18 -5.54
N ALA A 85 3.38 -29.35 -4.38
CA ALA A 85 4.12 -29.49 -3.12
C ALA A 85 5.05 -30.71 -3.16
N SER A 86 4.60 -31.84 -3.74
CA SER A 86 5.38 -33.09 -3.79
C SER A 86 6.75 -32.95 -4.50
N LEU A 87 6.86 -32.07 -5.50
CA LEU A 87 8.13 -31.86 -6.20
C LEU A 87 9.19 -31.21 -5.29
N LEU A 88 8.79 -30.48 -4.26
CA LEU A 88 9.71 -29.90 -3.28
C LEU A 88 10.45 -30.98 -2.46
N GLU A 89 9.88 -32.19 -2.33
CA GLU A 89 10.59 -33.32 -1.70
C GLU A 89 11.76 -33.82 -2.56
N ASP A 90 11.65 -33.67 -3.88
CA ASP A 90 12.60 -34.18 -4.86
C ASP A 90 13.65 -33.15 -5.30
N LEU A 91 13.42 -31.86 -5.05
CA LEU A 91 14.34 -30.78 -5.42
C LEU A 91 15.75 -30.96 -4.88
N ASN A 92 15.86 -31.55 -3.69
CA ASN A 92 17.13 -31.80 -3.02
C ASN A 92 17.90 -33.01 -3.60
N ARG A 93 17.39 -33.65 -4.66
CA ARG A 93 18.10 -34.71 -5.41
C ARG A 93 18.63 -34.23 -6.76
N ILE A 94 18.33 -32.98 -7.14
CA ILE A 94 18.76 -32.39 -8.39
C ILE A 94 20.09 -31.69 -8.12
N GLU A 95 21.20 -32.25 -8.60
CA GLU A 95 22.49 -31.56 -8.57
C GLU A 95 22.37 -30.26 -9.37
N ALA A 96 22.93 -29.17 -8.84
CA ALA A 96 22.96 -27.87 -9.51
C ALA A 96 23.38 -28.02 -10.98
N ALA A 97 22.58 -27.47 -11.91
CA ALA A 97 22.91 -27.58 -13.31
C ALA A 97 24.26 -26.87 -13.58
N PRO A 98 25.14 -27.44 -14.41
CA PRO A 98 26.48 -26.92 -14.65
C PRO A 98 26.51 -25.55 -15.38
N ASP A 99 25.35 -24.98 -15.71
CA ASP A 99 25.19 -23.69 -16.39
C ASP A 99 25.05 -22.49 -15.44
N GLY A 100 25.10 -22.71 -14.12
CA GLY A 100 25.00 -21.65 -13.13
C GLY A 100 23.57 -21.30 -12.73
N SER A 101 22.58 -22.13 -13.06
CA SER A 101 21.23 -22.03 -12.49
C SER A 101 21.25 -22.14 -10.96
N VAL A 102 20.39 -21.38 -10.27
CA VAL A 102 20.22 -21.49 -8.81
C VAL A 102 19.90 -22.91 -8.41
N ASP A 103 20.57 -23.38 -7.36
CA ASP A 103 20.21 -24.62 -6.68
C ASP A 103 18.80 -24.46 -6.08
N PRO A 104 17.79 -25.16 -6.61
CA PRO A 104 16.42 -25.03 -6.13
C PRO A 104 16.26 -25.42 -4.65
N SER A 105 17.25 -26.06 -4.02
CA SER A 105 17.25 -26.34 -2.57
C SER A 105 17.70 -25.16 -1.71
N ASN A 106 18.18 -24.06 -2.31
CA ASN A 106 18.69 -22.90 -1.60
C ASN A 106 18.16 -21.57 -2.18
N ALA A 107 16.92 -21.57 -2.65
CA ALA A 107 16.24 -20.35 -3.09
C ALA A 107 15.81 -19.48 -1.89
N ASP A 108 15.89 -18.15 -2.05
CA ASP A 108 15.41 -17.18 -1.07
C ASP A 108 13.88 -17.33 -0.87
N PHE A 109 13.17 -17.55 -1.98
CA PHE A 109 11.72 -17.77 -1.99
C PHE A 109 11.33 -19.06 -2.73
N VAL A 110 10.36 -19.78 -2.17
CA VAL A 110 9.73 -20.94 -2.82
C VAL A 110 8.26 -20.66 -3.07
N VAL A 111 7.84 -20.68 -4.33
CA VAL A 111 6.45 -20.42 -4.73
C VAL A 111 5.72 -21.72 -5.04
N CYS A 112 4.63 -22.01 -4.33
CA CYS A 112 3.82 -23.20 -4.53
C CYS A 112 2.33 -22.99 -4.19
N ASP A 113 1.46 -23.14 -5.20
CA ASP A 113 0.00 -22.93 -5.07
C ASP A 113 -0.75 -24.06 -4.35
N ASP A 114 -0.06 -25.15 -3.99
CA ASP A 114 -0.63 -26.23 -3.18
C ASP A 114 -0.63 -25.90 -1.68
N LEU A 115 0.11 -24.85 -1.26
CA LEU A 115 0.14 -24.43 0.15
C LEU A 115 -1.14 -23.68 0.49
N ARG A 116 -2.02 -24.33 1.26
CA ARG A 116 -3.36 -23.85 1.58
C ARG A 116 -3.73 -24.15 3.03
N PRO A 117 -4.07 -23.13 3.83
CA PRO A 117 -4.64 -23.34 5.15
C PRO A 117 -6.02 -24.00 5.06
N THR A 118 -6.23 -25.00 5.88
CA THR A 118 -7.54 -25.62 6.13
C THR A 118 -7.91 -25.39 7.58
N THR A 119 -9.14 -24.95 7.83
CA THR A 119 -9.65 -24.73 9.19
C THR A 119 -10.68 -25.78 9.56
N ASP A 120 -10.55 -26.33 10.76
CA ASP A 120 -11.58 -27.13 11.40
C ASP A 120 -12.28 -26.26 12.45
N ALA A 121 -13.48 -25.80 12.11
CA ALA A 121 -14.28 -24.93 12.98
C ALA A 121 -14.79 -25.65 14.24
N VAL A 122 -14.83 -26.99 14.25
CA VAL A 122 -15.26 -27.78 15.42
C VAL A 122 -14.10 -27.93 16.39
N ALA A 123 -12.91 -28.27 15.87
CA ALA A 123 -11.69 -28.37 16.66
C ALA A 123 -11.04 -27.01 16.99
N LEU A 124 -11.53 -25.92 16.38
CA LEU A 124 -10.93 -24.58 16.43
C LEU A 124 -9.44 -24.60 16.08
N SER A 125 -9.09 -25.41 15.07
CA SER A 125 -7.70 -25.62 14.65
C SER A 125 -7.51 -25.26 13.18
N ALA A 126 -6.28 -24.94 12.83
CA ALA A 126 -5.86 -24.71 11.46
C ALA A 126 -4.66 -25.61 11.14
N SER A 127 -4.61 -26.12 9.92
CA SER A 127 -3.48 -26.85 9.36
C SER A 127 -3.13 -26.30 8.00
N LEU A 128 -1.91 -26.56 7.53
CA LEU A 128 -1.44 -26.15 6.21
C LEU A 128 -1.23 -27.38 5.33
N ASP A 129 -1.91 -27.43 4.19
CA ASP A 129 -1.64 -28.43 3.15
C ASP A 129 -0.19 -28.29 2.68
N GLY A 130 0.56 -29.40 2.66
CA GLY A 130 1.98 -29.40 2.31
C GLY A 130 2.94 -28.98 3.44
N CYS A 131 2.45 -28.75 4.67
CA CYS A 131 3.29 -28.36 5.83
C CYS A 131 4.50 -29.29 6.03
N ASP A 132 4.28 -30.61 6.08
CA ASP A 132 5.35 -31.59 6.27
C ASP A 132 6.42 -31.54 5.17
N VAL A 133 6.00 -31.22 3.94
CA VAL A 133 6.88 -31.17 2.78
C VAL A 133 7.79 -29.94 2.86
N ILE A 134 7.21 -28.77 3.12
CA ILE A 134 7.99 -27.53 3.27
C ILE A 134 8.83 -27.52 4.55
N ALA A 135 8.39 -28.20 5.63
CA ALA A 135 9.19 -28.43 6.83
C ALA A 135 10.48 -29.19 6.52
N ARG A 136 10.36 -30.27 5.76
CA ARG A 136 11.50 -31.08 5.32
C ARG A 136 12.39 -30.34 4.34
N TYR A 137 11.83 -29.48 3.50
CA TYR A 137 12.62 -28.59 2.63
C TYR A 137 13.44 -27.62 3.51
N GLN A 138 12.77 -26.89 4.41
CA GLN A 138 13.37 -25.88 5.27
C GLN A 138 14.45 -26.44 6.21
N SER A 139 14.27 -27.66 6.73
CA SER A 139 15.25 -28.30 7.61
C SER A 139 16.55 -28.71 6.92
N ARG A 140 16.60 -28.62 5.57
CA ARG A 140 17.76 -28.94 4.75
C ARG A 140 18.33 -27.74 4.01
N ALA A 141 17.60 -26.63 3.94
CA ALA A 141 18.08 -25.40 3.35
C ALA A 141 19.19 -24.80 4.24
N ASP A 142 20.18 -24.18 3.61
CA ASP A 142 21.30 -23.53 4.33
C ASP A 142 20.86 -22.22 5.00
N SER A 143 19.77 -21.62 4.52
CA SER A 143 19.17 -20.40 5.04
C SER A 143 17.66 -20.52 5.23
N PRO A 144 17.05 -19.67 6.07
CA PRO A 144 15.59 -19.52 6.13
C PRO A 144 15.01 -19.21 4.75
N THR A 145 13.93 -19.89 4.37
CA THR A 145 13.21 -19.67 3.12
C THR A 145 11.82 -19.13 3.41
N THR A 146 11.39 -18.11 2.66
CA THR A 146 10.00 -17.64 2.69
C THR A 146 9.18 -18.34 1.61
N PHE A 147 8.09 -18.99 2.03
CA PHE A 147 7.21 -19.71 1.12
C PHE A 147 6.09 -18.78 0.62
N LEU A 148 5.88 -18.74 -0.68
CA LEU A 148 4.87 -17.94 -1.35
C LEU A 148 3.78 -18.84 -1.94
N THR A 149 2.52 -18.41 -1.92
CA THR A 149 1.41 -19.18 -2.50
C THR A 149 0.41 -18.28 -3.23
N GLY A 150 0.14 -18.59 -4.49
CA GLY A 150 -0.92 -17.96 -5.30
C GLY A 150 -2.32 -18.48 -4.96
N ALA A 151 -2.46 -19.40 -4.01
CA ALA A 151 -3.75 -19.83 -3.50
C ALA A 151 -4.37 -18.86 -2.48
N LEU A 152 -3.55 -17.96 -1.91
CA LEU A 152 -3.97 -17.00 -0.90
C LEU A 152 -3.69 -15.58 -1.38
N GLU A 153 -4.54 -14.65 -0.94
CA GLU A 153 -4.39 -13.23 -1.24
C GLU A 153 -3.08 -12.69 -0.63
N ALA A 154 -2.48 -11.69 -1.29
CA ALA A 154 -1.21 -11.07 -0.88
C ALA A 154 -1.21 -10.53 0.56
N SER A 155 -2.39 -10.34 1.16
CA SER A 155 -2.52 -9.89 2.55
C SER A 155 -2.43 -11.01 3.60
N TYR A 156 -2.24 -12.26 3.18
CA TYR A 156 -2.00 -13.40 4.08
C TYR A 156 -0.54 -13.43 4.54
N ASP A 157 -0.33 -13.34 5.85
CA ASP A 157 0.96 -13.49 6.52
C ASP A 157 0.82 -14.49 7.68
N HIS A 158 1.51 -15.63 7.61
CA HIS A 158 1.53 -16.54 8.74
C HIS A 158 2.84 -17.31 8.84
N VAL A 159 3.33 -17.49 10.07
CA VAL A 159 4.46 -18.38 10.35
C VAL A 159 3.91 -19.66 10.94
N TRP A 160 3.89 -20.72 10.13
CA TRP A 160 3.53 -22.05 10.59
C TRP A 160 4.70 -22.69 11.36
N ALA A 161 4.37 -23.65 12.23
CA ALA A 161 5.35 -24.44 12.95
C ALA A 161 5.17 -25.93 12.60
N ALA A 162 6.29 -26.64 12.47
CA ALA A 162 6.34 -28.07 12.27
C ALA A 162 7.53 -28.67 13.05
N THR A 163 7.63 -29.99 13.07
CA THR A 163 8.76 -30.69 13.69
C THR A 163 9.37 -31.66 12.69
N VAL A 164 10.69 -31.60 12.47
CA VAL A 164 11.41 -32.53 11.61
C VAL A 164 12.55 -33.15 12.39
N GLY A 165 12.54 -34.49 12.54
CA GLY A 165 13.59 -35.19 13.30
C GLY A 165 13.60 -34.90 14.81
N GLY A 166 12.55 -34.26 15.34
CA GLY A 166 12.48 -33.80 16.73
C GLY A 166 12.76 -32.30 16.90
N ASP A 167 13.30 -31.64 15.87
CA ASP A 167 13.62 -30.22 15.91
C ASP A 167 12.45 -29.37 15.40
N PRO A 168 12.10 -28.27 16.09
CA PRO A 168 11.07 -27.34 15.62
C PRO A 168 11.56 -26.57 14.38
N VAL A 169 10.69 -26.44 13.39
CA VAL A 169 10.94 -25.74 12.12
C VAL A 169 9.88 -24.67 11.92
N ARG A 170 10.32 -23.44 11.64
CA ARG A 170 9.45 -22.31 11.34
C ARG A 170 9.26 -22.18 9.84
N LEU A 171 8.04 -21.87 9.43
CA LEU A 171 7.61 -21.87 8.05
C LEU A 171 6.85 -20.57 7.73
N PRO A 172 7.56 -19.48 7.40
CA PRO A 172 6.93 -18.25 6.96
C PRO A 172 6.25 -18.46 5.61
N VAL A 173 4.92 -18.30 5.57
CA VAL A 173 4.08 -18.46 4.39
C VAL A 173 3.37 -17.14 4.09
N ARG A 174 3.52 -16.63 2.87
CA ARG A 174 2.86 -15.44 2.36
C ARG A 174 1.96 -15.77 1.18
N GLY A 175 0.79 -15.15 1.13
CA GLY A 175 -0.03 -15.17 -0.08
C GLY A 175 0.57 -14.25 -1.15
N VAL A 176 0.26 -14.49 -2.42
CA VAL A 176 0.64 -13.58 -3.52
C VAL A 176 -0.53 -13.25 -4.46
N ALA A 177 -1.69 -13.89 -4.30
CA ALA A 177 -2.80 -13.66 -5.21
C ALA A 177 -3.36 -12.22 -5.09
N PRO A 178 -3.97 -11.69 -6.16
CA PRO A 178 -4.67 -10.41 -6.11
C PRO A 178 -5.64 -10.30 -4.93
N LEU A 179 -5.61 -9.17 -4.24
CA LEU A 179 -6.49 -8.89 -3.10
C LEU A 179 -7.93 -8.77 -3.57
N ARG A 180 -8.90 -9.17 -2.74
CA ARG A 180 -10.31 -8.89 -3.00
C ARG A 180 -10.81 -7.81 -2.04
N ARG A 181 -11.26 -6.69 -2.59
CA ARG A 181 -11.96 -5.64 -1.83
C ARG A 181 -13.36 -5.44 -2.40
N SER A 182 -14.20 -4.70 -1.66
CA SER A 182 -15.62 -4.45 -1.98
C SER A 182 -15.88 -3.73 -3.32
N GLY A 183 -14.86 -3.43 -4.12
CA GLY A 183 -14.95 -2.83 -5.46
C GLY A 183 -14.38 -3.67 -6.61
N GLY A 184 -13.75 -4.82 -6.34
CA GLY A 184 -13.10 -5.64 -7.38
C GLY A 184 -11.74 -6.21 -6.94
N PRO A 185 -11.02 -6.87 -7.86
CA PRO A 185 -9.66 -7.33 -7.60
C PRO A 185 -8.68 -6.14 -7.53
N GLU A 186 -7.75 -6.15 -6.58
CA GLU A 186 -6.55 -5.32 -6.61
C GLU A 186 -5.36 -6.17 -7.04
N LEU A 187 -4.63 -5.70 -8.04
CA LEU A 187 -3.37 -6.31 -8.47
C LEU A 187 -2.33 -6.05 -7.38
N ALA A 188 -1.52 -7.07 -7.08
CA ALA A 188 -0.52 -7.01 -6.02
C ALA A 188 0.88 -7.17 -6.63
N CYS A 189 1.79 -6.27 -6.25
CA CYS A 189 3.23 -6.41 -6.48
C CYS A 189 3.92 -6.58 -5.14
N LEU A 190 4.83 -7.56 -5.08
CA LEU A 190 5.55 -7.89 -3.88
C LEU A 190 7.01 -7.47 -4.06
N THR A 191 7.54 -6.69 -3.13
CA THR A 191 8.98 -6.45 -3.03
C THR A 191 9.56 -7.53 -2.14
N CYS A 192 10.39 -8.39 -2.72
CA CYS A 192 10.99 -9.54 -2.06
C CYS A 192 12.49 -9.30 -1.86
N ASP A 193 13.01 -9.36 -0.64
CA ASP A 193 14.45 -9.24 -0.37
C ASP A 193 15.13 -10.58 -0.08
N ARG A 194 16.46 -10.61 -0.11
CA ARG A 194 17.24 -11.84 0.17
C ARG A 194 17.16 -12.31 1.63
N GLU A 195 16.68 -11.47 2.53
CA GLU A 195 16.52 -11.81 3.94
C GLU A 195 15.16 -12.49 4.21
N GLY A 196 14.34 -12.63 3.16
CA GLY A 196 13.03 -13.27 3.21
C GLY A 196 11.91 -12.30 3.60
N SER A 197 12.18 -10.99 3.66
CA SER A 197 11.14 -9.98 3.84
C SER A 197 10.30 -9.82 2.59
N VAL A 198 9.05 -9.47 2.81
CA VAL A 198 8.04 -9.27 1.77
C VAL A 198 7.19 -8.07 2.17
N SER A 199 7.24 -7.00 1.38
CA SER A 199 6.24 -5.93 1.40
C SER A 199 5.29 -6.07 0.21
N VAL A 200 4.10 -5.48 0.30
CA VAL A 200 3.06 -5.62 -0.71
C VAL A 200 2.53 -4.24 -1.08
N SER A 201 2.65 -3.87 -2.35
CA SER A 201 1.90 -2.77 -2.94
C SER A 201 0.69 -3.32 -3.69
N SER A 202 -0.43 -2.58 -3.68
CA SER A 202 -1.64 -3.01 -4.38
C SER A 202 -2.41 -1.87 -5.00
N VAL A 203 -2.92 -2.10 -6.21
CA VAL A 203 -3.73 -1.13 -6.96
C VAL A 203 -4.96 -1.82 -7.54
N PRO A 204 -6.18 -1.25 -7.37
CA PRO A 204 -7.38 -1.79 -8.00
C PRO A 204 -7.21 -1.96 -9.52
N ALA A 205 -7.69 -3.07 -10.07
CA ALA A 205 -7.54 -3.40 -11.48
C ALA A 205 -8.19 -2.36 -12.42
N ASP A 206 -9.20 -1.63 -11.96
CA ASP A 206 -9.82 -0.54 -12.73
C ASP A 206 -8.99 0.75 -12.75
N ARG A 207 -7.82 0.80 -12.11
CA ARG A 207 -6.92 1.98 -12.09
C ARG A 207 -5.85 1.99 -13.18
N PHE A 208 -6.06 1.23 -14.24
CA PHE A 208 -5.15 1.12 -15.39
C PHE A 208 -5.82 1.48 -16.71
N GLY A 209 -5.01 1.91 -17.68
CA GLY A 209 -5.46 2.44 -18.96
C GLY A 209 -6.37 3.65 -18.78
N LEU A 210 -7.42 3.76 -19.59
CA LEU A 210 -8.38 4.87 -19.50
C LEU A 210 -9.29 4.78 -18.27
N GLN A 211 -9.49 3.60 -17.69
CA GLN A 211 -10.35 3.44 -16.51
C GLN A 211 -9.73 4.06 -15.25
N ALA A 212 -8.41 4.31 -15.26
CA ALA A 212 -7.74 5.07 -14.22
C ALA A 212 -8.29 6.50 -14.05
N LEU A 213 -8.90 7.05 -15.10
CA LEU A 213 -9.44 8.40 -15.09
C LEU A 213 -10.73 8.49 -14.26
N SER A 214 -10.85 9.57 -13.50
CA SER A 214 -12.08 9.84 -12.74
C SER A 214 -13.31 9.81 -13.64
N ARG A 215 -14.40 9.20 -13.16
CA ARG A 215 -15.67 9.02 -13.88
C ARG A 215 -15.60 8.14 -15.15
N VAL A 216 -14.49 7.44 -15.41
CA VAL A 216 -14.36 6.54 -16.58
C VAL A 216 -14.49 5.08 -16.16
N GLY A 217 -15.70 4.52 -16.32
CA GLY A 217 -15.90 3.08 -16.29
C GLY A 217 -15.64 2.41 -17.65
N PRO A 218 -15.79 1.08 -17.76
CA PRO A 218 -15.54 0.33 -19.00
C PRO A 218 -16.26 0.92 -20.23
N THR A 219 -17.54 1.23 -20.11
CA THR A 219 -18.35 1.81 -21.21
C THR A 219 -17.83 3.18 -21.66
N THR A 220 -17.43 4.04 -20.72
CA THR A 220 -16.89 5.37 -21.05
C THR A 220 -15.52 5.23 -21.71
N ALA A 221 -14.69 4.30 -21.23
CA ALA A 221 -13.40 3.99 -21.87
C ALA A 221 -13.57 3.50 -23.31
N ASP A 222 -14.56 2.65 -23.59
CA ASP A 222 -14.87 2.19 -24.95
C ASP A 222 -15.28 3.34 -25.88
N ARG A 223 -16.07 4.29 -25.37
CA ARG A 223 -16.53 5.46 -26.14
C ARG A 223 -15.40 6.46 -26.42
N LEU A 224 -14.52 6.69 -25.45
CA LEU A 224 -13.30 7.48 -25.62
C LEU A 224 -12.43 6.88 -26.74
N ARG A 225 -12.17 5.57 -26.69
CA ARG A 225 -11.42 4.85 -27.72
C ARG A 225 -12.06 4.93 -29.11
N THR A 226 -13.37 4.67 -29.18
CA THR A 226 -14.13 4.79 -30.44
C THR A 226 -14.06 6.20 -31.04
N SER A 227 -13.83 7.20 -30.20
CA SER A 227 -13.65 8.61 -30.59
C SER A 227 -12.18 9.01 -30.81
N GLY A 228 -11.25 8.05 -30.79
CA GLY A 228 -9.81 8.27 -31.07
C GLY A 228 -8.91 8.52 -29.86
N TYR A 229 -9.44 8.45 -28.63
CA TYR A 229 -8.66 8.63 -27.41
C TYR A 229 -8.26 7.28 -26.81
N ASP A 230 -7.12 6.73 -27.24
CA ASP A 230 -6.66 5.40 -26.81
C ASP A 230 -5.80 5.41 -25.53
N THR A 231 -5.30 6.57 -25.12
CA THR A 231 -4.36 6.72 -24.00
C THR A 231 -4.76 7.89 -23.09
N ARG A 232 -4.27 7.87 -21.85
CA ARG A 232 -4.46 8.97 -20.88
C ARG A 232 -3.85 10.28 -21.40
N THR A 233 -2.69 10.20 -22.06
CA THR A 233 -2.04 11.36 -22.72
C THR A 233 -2.94 11.97 -23.79
N ALA A 234 -3.56 11.16 -24.66
CA ALA A 234 -4.47 11.67 -25.68
C ALA A 234 -5.69 12.38 -25.06
N VAL A 235 -6.17 11.92 -23.90
CA VAL A 235 -7.25 12.58 -23.16
C VAL A 235 -6.77 13.87 -22.48
N ALA A 236 -5.54 13.90 -21.95
CA ALA A 236 -4.95 15.08 -21.30
C ALA A 236 -4.73 16.24 -22.29
N GLU A 237 -4.41 15.91 -23.55
CA GLU A 237 -4.23 16.87 -24.65
C GLU A 237 -5.56 17.37 -25.24
N ALA A 238 -6.67 16.67 -24.98
CA ALA A 238 -7.98 17.01 -25.51
C ALA A 238 -8.58 18.24 -24.81
N THR A 239 -9.31 19.06 -25.56
CA THR A 239 -10.10 20.15 -25.00
C THR A 239 -11.40 19.64 -24.36
N GLU A 240 -11.96 20.40 -23.40
CA GLU A 240 -13.26 20.05 -22.81
C GLU A 240 -14.36 19.95 -23.88
N ALA A 241 -14.31 20.79 -24.93
CA ALA A 241 -15.27 20.77 -26.03
C ALA A 241 -15.19 19.47 -26.86
N GLU A 242 -13.98 18.98 -27.12
CA GLU A 242 -13.77 17.71 -27.82
C GLU A 242 -14.24 16.52 -26.98
N LEU A 243 -13.91 16.49 -25.69
CA LEU A 243 -14.37 15.42 -24.78
C LEU A 243 -15.90 15.40 -24.64
N ARG A 244 -16.56 16.57 -24.64
CA ARG A 244 -18.03 16.67 -24.63
C ARG A 244 -18.70 16.21 -25.93
N SER A 245 -17.95 16.10 -27.03
CA SER A 245 -18.48 15.56 -28.29
C SER A 245 -18.61 14.04 -28.25
N VAL A 246 -17.97 13.38 -27.29
CA VAL A 246 -18.10 11.94 -27.05
C VAL A 246 -19.45 11.63 -26.39
N GLU A 247 -20.16 10.65 -26.94
CA GLU A 247 -21.50 10.30 -26.49
C GLU A 247 -21.58 10.00 -24.98
N GLY A 248 -22.47 10.69 -24.27
CA GLY A 248 -22.70 10.50 -22.84
C GLY A 248 -21.66 11.14 -21.92
N ILE A 249 -20.75 11.98 -22.44
CA ILE A 249 -19.86 12.82 -21.63
C ILE A 249 -20.45 14.23 -21.54
N GLY A 250 -20.94 14.58 -20.34
CA GLY A 250 -21.40 15.94 -20.03
C GLY A 250 -20.25 16.90 -19.69
N ALA A 251 -20.57 18.18 -19.48
CA ALA A 251 -19.54 19.20 -19.18
C ALA A 251 -18.76 18.94 -17.89
N SER A 252 -19.44 18.58 -16.79
CA SER A 252 -18.77 18.22 -15.54
C SER A 252 -17.88 16.98 -15.71
N THR A 253 -18.40 15.94 -16.35
CA THR A 253 -17.64 14.71 -16.61
C THR A 253 -16.43 14.96 -17.50
N ALA A 254 -16.56 15.76 -18.56
CA ALA A 254 -15.43 16.12 -19.42
C ALA A 254 -14.33 16.83 -18.63
N ARG A 255 -14.71 17.74 -17.72
CA ARG A 255 -13.77 18.44 -16.85
C ARG A 255 -13.06 17.50 -15.88
N ASP A 256 -13.81 16.64 -15.18
CA ASP A 256 -13.25 15.66 -14.24
C ASP A 256 -12.26 14.72 -14.95
N ILE A 257 -12.62 14.25 -16.15
CA ILE A 257 -11.79 13.40 -16.99
C ILE A 257 -10.51 14.13 -17.41
N ALA A 258 -10.62 15.38 -17.87
CA ALA A 258 -9.47 16.18 -18.29
C ALA A 258 -8.53 16.49 -17.12
N HIS A 259 -9.07 16.89 -15.96
CA HIS A 259 -8.27 17.15 -14.76
C HIS A 259 -7.55 15.88 -14.28
N SER A 260 -8.26 14.75 -14.26
CA SER A 260 -7.68 13.46 -13.90
C SER A 260 -6.60 13.02 -14.89
N ALA A 261 -6.83 13.19 -16.20
CA ALA A 261 -5.86 12.83 -17.23
C ALA A 261 -4.59 13.69 -17.13
N ARG A 262 -4.73 15.00 -16.95
CA ARG A 262 -3.59 15.90 -16.73
C ARG A 262 -2.85 15.59 -15.45
N SER A 263 -3.55 15.41 -14.33
CA SER A 263 -2.93 15.10 -13.04
C SER A 263 -2.07 13.83 -13.11
N LEU A 264 -2.61 12.75 -13.69
CA LEU A 264 -1.90 11.47 -13.83
C LEU A 264 -0.78 11.51 -14.88
N THR A 265 -0.89 12.31 -15.93
CA THR A 265 0.10 12.35 -17.03
C THR A 265 1.24 13.31 -16.73
N GLU A 266 0.95 14.41 -16.03
CA GLU A 266 1.89 15.47 -15.70
C GLU A 266 2.46 15.35 -14.28
N SER A 267 2.08 14.30 -13.53
CA SER A 267 2.54 14.04 -12.16
C SER A 267 2.40 15.25 -11.25
N ARG A 268 1.25 15.93 -11.30
CA ARG A 268 0.98 17.14 -10.51
C ARG A 268 -0.43 17.19 -9.96
N VAL A 269 -0.59 17.99 -8.91
CA VAL A 269 -1.89 18.34 -8.34
C VAL A 269 -2.62 19.34 -9.26
N ILE A 270 -3.92 19.12 -9.46
CA ILE A 270 -4.83 20.10 -10.07
C ILE A 270 -5.78 20.60 -8.99
N ARG A 271 -5.85 21.93 -8.79
CA ARG A 271 -6.80 22.56 -7.86
C ARG A 271 -8.00 23.14 -8.61
N PRO A 272 -9.15 22.45 -8.64
CA PRO A 272 -10.36 22.95 -9.29
C PRO A 272 -11.04 24.09 -8.49
N THR A 273 -10.74 24.23 -7.21
CA THR A 273 -11.33 25.24 -6.30
C THR A 273 -10.27 26.22 -5.79
N ASP A 274 -10.70 27.44 -5.48
CA ASP A 274 -9.88 28.46 -4.81
C ASP A 274 -9.97 28.37 -3.28
N GLU A 275 -10.67 27.37 -2.74
CA GLU A 275 -10.73 27.09 -1.31
C GLU A 275 -9.29 26.97 -0.77
N PRO A 276 -8.93 27.72 0.28
CA PRO A 276 -7.56 27.72 0.78
C PRO A 276 -7.32 26.49 1.69
N ILE A 277 -6.12 25.91 1.59
CA ILE A 277 -5.75 24.73 2.38
C ILE A 277 -5.55 25.12 3.86
N PRO A 278 -6.24 24.47 4.82
CA PRO A 278 -5.98 24.69 6.24
C PRO A 278 -4.75 23.88 6.70
N PRO A 279 -4.06 24.26 7.79
CA PRO A 279 -4.25 25.45 8.61
C PRO A 279 -3.63 26.72 8.01
N ALA A 280 -2.86 26.64 6.92
CA ALA A 280 -2.20 27.81 6.31
C ALA A 280 -3.18 28.95 6.00
N SER A 281 -4.40 28.61 5.57
CA SER A 281 -5.52 29.55 5.36
C SER A 281 -5.91 30.38 6.59
N GLN A 282 -5.54 29.93 7.79
CA GLN A 282 -5.81 30.56 9.08
C GLN A 282 -4.57 31.24 9.66
N GLY A 283 -3.46 31.30 8.90
CA GLY A 283 -2.19 31.87 9.35
C GLY A 283 -1.46 31.02 10.39
N ALA A 284 -1.84 29.75 10.53
CA ALA A 284 -1.20 28.79 11.42
C ALA A 284 -0.32 27.82 10.63
N THR A 285 0.78 27.42 11.26
CA THR A 285 1.76 26.50 10.70
C THR A 285 1.29 25.06 10.90
N PRO A 286 1.27 24.22 9.84
CA PRO A 286 0.94 22.80 9.99
C PRO A 286 2.04 22.05 10.73
N VAL A 287 1.64 21.16 11.64
CA VAL A 287 2.49 20.12 12.23
C VAL A 287 1.91 18.78 11.81
N PHE A 288 2.71 17.92 11.19
CA PHE A 288 2.21 16.67 10.61
C PHE A 288 2.32 15.54 11.62
N VAL A 289 1.28 14.71 11.72
CA VAL A 289 1.20 13.61 12.68
C VAL A 289 0.68 12.34 12.02
N ASP A 290 1.23 11.21 12.43
CA ASP A 290 0.76 9.87 12.06
C ASP A 290 0.88 8.92 13.27
N ILE A 291 0.00 7.93 13.37
CA ILE A 291 -0.03 6.95 14.47
C ILE A 291 0.07 5.51 13.96
N GLU A 292 0.85 4.70 14.70
CA GLU A 292 0.96 3.28 14.46
C GLU A 292 0.29 2.45 15.56
N THR A 293 -0.39 1.40 15.13
CA THR A 293 -1.26 0.61 15.99
C THR A 293 -1.14 -0.90 15.76
N ASP A 294 -1.80 -1.71 16.60
CA ASP A 294 -1.93 -3.16 16.43
C ASP A 294 -3.13 -3.55 15.53
N GLY A 295 -3.75 -2.57 14.88
CA GLY A 295 -4.84 -2.74 13.91
C GLY A 295 -5.86 -1.62 13.91
N LEU A 296 -6.88 -1.77 13.05
CA LEU A 296 -7.91 -0.73 12.82
C LEU A 296 -8.82 -0.45 14.03
N GLN A 297 -8.84 -1.32 15.03
CA GLN A 297 -9.51 -1.11 16.31
C GLN A 297 -8.46 -1.22 17.41
N PRO A 298 -7.65 -0.17 17.60
CA PRO A 298 -6.38 -0.32 18.29
C PRO A 298 -6.58 -0.62 19.77
N THR A 299 -5.82 -1.59 20.27
CA THR A 299 -5.70 -1.88 21.70
C THR A 299 -4.52 -1.15 22.31
N VAL A 300 -3.49 -0.85 21.50
CA VAL A 300 -2.32 -0.03 21.85
C VAL A 300 -2.06 1.02 20.77
N LEU A 301 -1.55 2.19 21.17
CA LEU A 301 -0.83 3.13 20.29
C LEU A 301 0.64 2.99 20.63
N TRP A 302 1.43 2.34 19.77
CA TRP A 302 2.81 1.96 20.12
C TRP A 302 3.85 2.85 19.46
N LEU A 303 3.49 3.64 18.45
CA LEU A 303 4.36 4.67 17.88
C LEU A 303 3.49 5.85 17.39
N ILE A 304 3.94 7.06 17.69
CA ILE A 304 3.36 8.32 17.21
C ILE A 304 4.51 9.14 16.63
N GLY A 305 4.44 9.47 15.35
CA GLY A 305 5.42 10.31 14.65
C GLY A 305 4.90 11.72 14.48
N VAL A 306 5.78 12.71 14.64
CA VAL A 306 5.45 14.12 14.44
C VAL A 306 6.55 14.77 13.62
N TYR A 307 6.15 15.53 12.60
CA TYR A 307 7.08 16.32 11.78
C TYR A 307 6.67 17.80 11.77
N ASP A 308 7.61 18.65 12.21
CA ASP A 308 7.49 20.11 12.12
C ASP A 308 8.32 20.62 10.93
N PRO A 309 7.68 21.15 9.87
CA PRO A 309 8.37 21.63 8.68
C PRO A 309 9.12 22.95 8.91
N VAL A 310 8.83 23.71 9.98
CA VAL A 310 9.52 24.98 10.26
C VAL A 310 10.95 24.73 10.71
N ASP A 311 11.14 23.73 11.57
CA ASP A 311 12.44 23.35 12.11
C ASP A 311 13.07 22.16 11.37
N ASP A 312 12.40 21.60 10.36
CA ASP A 312 12.74 20.32 9.70
C ASP A 312 12.99 19.20 10.74
N ALA A 313 12.14 19.17 11.76
CA ALA A 313 12.33 18.35 12.95
C ALA A 313 11.32 17.19 12.97
N TYR A 314 11.83 15.97 12.97
CA TYR A 314 11.04 14.77 13.26
C TYR A 314 11.24 14.34 14.71
N VAL A 315 10.14 14.03 15.40
CA VAL A 315 10.13 13.48 16.76
C VAL A 315 9.18 12.29 16.81
N ASP A 316 9.65 11.18 17.39
CA ASP A 316 8.85 9.98 17.58
C ASP A 316 8.63 9.61 19.05
N PHE A 317 7.49 9.00 19.32
CA PHE A 317 7.12 8.47 20.63
C PHE A 317 6.82 6.98 20.51
N VAL A 318 7.87 6.18 20.58
CA VAL A 318 7.75 4.71 20.51
C VAL A 318 7.64 4.06 21.90
N ASP A 319 6.85 3.00 21.97
CA ASP A 319 6.85 1.99 22.99
C ASP A 319 7.40 0.67 22.39
N THR A 320 8.66 0.36 22.69
CA THR A 320 9.34 -0.83 22.20
C THR A 320 9.03 -2.08 23.03
N GLU A 321 8.26 -1.94 24.10
CA GLU A 321 7.81 -3.03 24.97
C GLU A 321 6.30 -2.92 25.20
N PRO A 322 5.47 -2.90 24.13
CA PRO A 322 4.05 -2.65 24.26
C PRO A 322 3.37 -3.77 25.05
N THR A 323 2.51 -3.40 25.99
CA THR A 323 1.74 -4.36 26.81
C THR A 323 0.26 -4.00 26.84
N ARG A 324 -0.60 -5.00 27.10
CA ARG A 324 -2.04 -4.76 27.31
C ARG A 324 -2.35 -4.05 28.63
N ASP A 325 -1.42 -4.09 29.58
CA ASP A 325 -1.57 -3.46 30.89
C ASP A 325 -1.20 -1.97 30.87
N ASP A 326 -0.30 -1.56 29.95
CA ASP A 326 0.06 -0.16 29.74
C ASP A 326 0.02 0.28 28.26
N PRO A 327 -1.16 0.28 27.62
CA PRO A 327 -1.30 0.59 26.20
C PRO A 327 -1.12 2.09 25.88
N GLY A 328 -0.97 2.96 26.87
CA GLY A 328 -0.91 4.42 26.70
C GLY A 328 0.49 5.03 26.85
N ALA A 329 1.55 4.22 26.88
CA ALA A 329 2.91 4.68 27.15
C ALA A 329 3.40 5.72 26.13
N ALA A 330 3.27 5.44 24.83
CA ALA A 330 3.59 6.41 23.77
C ALA A 330 2.71 7.66 23.85
N THR A 331 1.39 7.49 24.04
CA THR A 331 0.43 8.60 24.11
C THR A 331 0.77 9.60 25.22
N ARG A 332 1.12 9.13 26.42
CA ARG A 332 1.50 10.01 27.53
C ARG A 332 2.74 10.85 27.18
N LYS A 333 3.77 10.24 26.58
CA LYS A 333 4.98 10.95 26.18
C LYS A 333 4.67 11.99 25.10
N PHE A 334 3.89 11.61 24.08
CA PHE A 334 3.49 12.49 22.98
C PHE A 334 2.75 13.72 23.49
N VAL A 335 1.66 13.56 24.24
CA VAL A 335 0.84 14.71 24.64
C VAL A 335 1.54 15.59 25.68
N SER A 336 2.41 14.99 26.51
CA SER A 336 3.26 15.73 27.45
C SER A 336 4.27 16.63 26.73
N TRP A 337 4.92 16.09 25.69
CA TRP A 337 5.81 16.86 24.82
C TRP A 337 5.06 17.93 24.03
N LEU A 338 3.92 17.58 23.43
CA LEU A 338 3.12 18.51 22.61
C LEU A 338 2.70 19.74 23.45
N ALA A 339 2.24 19.52 24.68
CA ALA A 339 1.87 20.59 25.61
C ALA A 339 3.04 21.42 26.13
N ALA A 340 4.26 20.88 26.11
CA ALA A 340 5.47 21.60 26.49
C ALA A 340 6.03 22.46 25.35
N GLU A 341 5.96 21.96 24.11
CA GLU A 341 6.53 22.63 22.93
C GLU A 341 5.55 23.61 22.27
N TYR A 342 4.24 23.33 22.28
CA TYR A 342 3.25 24.10 21.54
C TYR A 342 2.10 24.62 22.41
N GLU A 343 1.83 25.92 22.33
CA GLU A 343 0.68 26.55 22.99
C GLU A 343 -0.65 26.26 22.28
N SER A 344 -0.65 26.17 20.94
CA SER A 344 -1.84 25.93 20.12
C SER A 344 -1.48 25.27 18.78
N PRO A 345 -1.06 23.99 18.78
CA PRO A 345 -0.60 23.31 17.58
C PRO A 345 -1.76 23.05 16.60
N SER A 346 -1.44 23.10 15.30
CA SER A 346 -2.34 22.74 14.22
C SER A 346 -1.90 21.43 13.57
N LEU A 347 -2.42 20.32 14.10
CA LEU A 347 -2.06 18.98 13.65
C LEU A 347 -2.75 18.66 12.32
N VAL A 348 -1.98 18.17 11.35
CA VAL A 348 -2.44 17.69 10.05
C VAL A 348 -2.14 16.21 9.92
N ALA A 349 -3.14 15.42 9.53
CA ALA A 349 -3.01 13.98 9.27
C ALA A 349 -3.68 13.60 7.95
N TRP A 350 -3.25 12.50 7.35
CA TRP A 350 -3.93 11.91 6.20
C TRP A 350 -5.06 11.02 6.69
N ASN A 351 -6.32 11.37 6.43
CA ASN A 351 -7.49 10.62 6.91
C ASN A 351 -7.66 10.62 8.46
N GLY A 352 -7.07 11.62 9.13
CA GLY A 352 -7.03 11.68 10.60
C GLY A 352 -8.40 11.71 11.29
N HIS A 353 -9.44 12.32 10.69
CA HIS A 353 -10.77 12.34 11.31
C HIS A 353 -11.44 10.95 11.34
N ALA A 354 -11.02 10.05 10.45
CA ALA A 354 -11.55 8.69 10.42
C ALA A 354 -10.67 7.68 11.19
N PHE A 355 -9.48 8.08 11.64
CA PHE A 355 -8.54 7.17 12.28
C PHE A 355 -7.74 7.82 13.43
N ASP A 356 -6.75 8.66 13.11
CA ASP A 356 -5.77 9.20 14.05
C ASP A 356 -6.39 9.94 15.23
N TYR A 357 -7.19 10.96 14.95
CA TYR A 357 -7.72 11.86 15.98
C TYR A 357 -8.72 11.17 16.92
N PRO A 358 -9.69 10.36 16.45
CA PRO A 358 -10.55 9.59 17.34
C PRO A 358 -9.77 8.63 18.24
N HIS A 359 -8.67 8.06 17.77
CA HIS A 359 -7.83 7.17 18.56
C HIS A 359 -6.95 7.92 19.56
N LEU A 360 -6.30 9.01 19.14
CA LEU A 360 -5.55 9.90 20.03
C LEU A 360 -6.46 10.45 21.14
N GLU A 361 -7.63 10.99 20.81
CA GLU A 361 -8.58 11.52 21.80
C GLU A 361 -9.00 10.44 22.82
N ARG A 362 -9.30 9.22 22.34
CA ARG A 362 -9.67 8.09 23.20
C ARG A 362 -8.52 7.69 24.14
N PHE A 363 -7.30 7.59 23.61
CA PHE A 363 -6.13 7.19 24.40
C PHE A 363 -5.70 8.29 25.38
N ILE A 364 -5.70 9.56 24.98
CA ILE A 364 -5.42 10.70 25.86
C ILE A 364 -6.44 10.73 26.99
N SER A 365 -7.74 10.65 26.68
CA SER A 365 -8.80 10.66 27.69
C SER A 365 -8.68 9.52 28.72
N ARG A 366 -8.11 8.38 28.33
CA ARG A 366 -8.00 7.19 29.18
C ARG A 366 -6.68 7.08 29.92
N TYR A 367 -5.56 7.41 29.26
CA TYR A 367 -4.22 7.12 29.75
C TYR A 367 -3.39 8.36 30.06
N ALA A 368 -3.83 9.55 29.63
CA ALA A 368 -3.20 10.84 29.92
C ALA A 368 -4.26 11.91 30.29
N PRO A 369 -5.21 11.61 31.22
CA PRO A 369 -6.38 12.45 31.46
C PRO A 369 -6.03 13.87 31.91
N GLU A 370 -4.86 14.09 32.49
CA GLU A 370 -4.33 15.41 32.86
C GLU A 370 -4.12 16.35 31.66
N TYR A 371 -3.98 15.81 30.44
CA TYR A 371 -3.83 16.58 29.22
C TYR A 371 -5.13 16.68 28.40
N ARG A 372 -6.25 16.18 28.91
CA ARG A 372 -7.53 16.18 28.18
C ARG A 372 -8.02 17.59 27.85
N GLU A 373 -7.89 18.53 28.78
CA GLU A 373 -8.30 19.92 28.59
C GLU A 373 -7.41 20.59 27.53
N TYR A 374 -6.09 20.43 27.63
CA TYR A 374 -5.15 20.90 26.62
C TYR A 374 -5.49 20.36 25.22
N TRP A 375 -5.71 19.04 25.09
CA TRP A 375 -6.09 18.45 23.80
C TRP A 375 -7.39 19.04 23.24
N ALA A 376 -8.40 19.23 24.08
CA ALA A 376 -9.70 19.71 23.64
C ALA A 376 -9.73 21.22 23.34
N GLU A 377 -8.96 22.03 24.06
CA GLU A 377 -9.05 23.49 24.00
C GLU A 377 -7.92 24.16 23.20
N ASN A 378 -6.76 23.51 23.07
CA ASN A 378 -5.57 24.10 22.45
C ASN A 378 -5.16 23.43 21.14
N VAL A 379 -5.47 22.15 20.93
CA VAL A 379 -5.03 21.42 19.73
C VAL A 379 -6.07 21.53 18.63
N SER A 380 -5.68 22.10 17.49
CA SER A 380 -6.50 22.12 16.27
C SER A 380 -6.13 20.93 15.38
N THR A 381 -7.13 20.28 14.78
CA THR A 381 -6.94 19.08 13.95
C THR A 381 -7.49 19.30 12.54
N TYR A 382 -6.74 18.86 11.53
CA TYR A 382 -7.08 19.04 10.12
C TYR A 382 -6.80 17.77 9.32
N ASP A 383 -7.80 17.30 8.58
CA ASP A 383 -7.69 16.10 7.74
C ASP A 383 -7.46 16.50 6.28
N LEU A 384 -6.25 16.25 5.78
CA LEU A 384 -5.89 16.62 4.41
C LEU A 384 -6.63 15.76 3.38
N TYR A 385 -6.92 14.50 3.68
CA TYR A 385 -7.68 13.61 2.80
C TYR A 385 -9.13 14.07 2.69
N ASP A 386 -9.76 14.46 3.80
CA ASP A 386 -11.10 15.03 3.79
C ASP A 386 -11.15 16.30 2.92
N TRP A 387 -10.21 17.21 3.14
CA TRP A 387 -10.17 18.48 2.41
C TRP A 387 -9.88 18.27 0.91
N ALA A 388 -8.85 17.51 0.56
CA ALA A 388 -8.41 17.34 -0.82
C ALA A 388 -9.36 16.45 -1.63
N VAL A 389 -9.70 15.28 -1.08
CA VAL A 389 -10.38 14.20 -1.81
C VAL A 389 -11.88 14.20 -1.55
N ARG A 390 -12.33 14.22 -0.28
CA ARG A 390 -13.77 14.08 0.02
C ARG A 390 -14.57 15.33 -0.34
N ARG A 391 -13.94 16.50 -0.28
CA ARG A 391 -14.53 17.80 -0.65
C ARG A 391 -14.17 18.25 -2.06
N ASP A 392 -13.52 17.39 -2.87
CA ASP A 392 -13.16 17.64 -4.26
C ASP A 392 -12.33 18.94 -4.47
N ASN A 393 -11.50 19.35 -3.49
CA ASN A 393 -10.66 20.55 -3.63
C ASN A 393 -9.35 20.31 -4.38
N ALA A 394 -8.97 19.05 -4.61
CA ALA A 394 -7.79 18.68 -5.38
C ALA A 394 -7.99 17.37 -6.16
N VAL A 395 -7.42 17.32 -7.36
CA VAL A 395 -7.21 16.08 -8.11
C VAL A 395 -5.73 15.72 -7.99
N LEU A 396 -5.47 14.53 -7.46
CA LEU A 396 -4.13 14.06 -7.08
C LEU A 396 -3.55 13.10 -8.14
N PRO A 397 -2.21 13.08 -8.33
CA PRO A 397 -1.56 12.31 -9.39
C PRO A 397 -1.38 10.81 -9.10
N GLY A 398 -1.75 10.35 -7.90
CA GLY A 398 -1.63 8.93 -7.53
C GLY A 398 -2.65 8.03 -8.24
N ARG A 399 -2.29 6.77 -8.51
CA ARG A 399 -3.25 5.74 -9.01
C ARG A 399 -4.36 5.46 -8.02
N THR A 400 -4.05 5.66 -6.75
CA THR A 400 -5.00 5.66 -5.66
C THR A 400 -4.79 6.94 -4.85
N ASN A 401 -5.76 7.29 -4.02
CA ASN A 401 -5.60 8.38 -3.05
C ASN A 401 -5.02 7.87 -1.71
N ARG A 402 -4.24 6.77 -1.72
CA ARG A 402 -3.37 6.42 -0.58
C ARG A 402 -2.21 7.42 -0.55
N LEU A 403 -1.72 7.77 0.63
CA LEU A 403 -0.72 8.82 0.79
C LEU A 403 0.54 8.51 -0.03
N GLU A 404 1.02 7.29 0.11
CA GLU A 404 2.23 6.76 -0.51
C GLU A 404 2.11 6.81 -2.03
N ALA A 405 0.94 6.43 -2.58
CA ALA A 405 0.69 6.47 -4.02
C ALA A 405 0.64 7.90 -4.59
N VAL A 406 0.24 8.89 -3.78
CA VAL A 406 0.23 10.29 -4.18
C VAL A 406 1.63 10.89 -4.06
N ALA A 407 2.36 10.57 -2.98
CA ALA A 407 3.73 11.02 -2.74
C ALA A 407 4.69 10.49 -3.83
N ASP A 408 4.64 9.19 -4.12
CA ASP A 408 5.39 8.55 -5.21
C ASP A 408 5.12 9.22 -6.57
N ALA A 409 3.84 9.45 -6.90
CA ALA A 409 3.49 10.15 -8.14
C ALA A 409 3.98 11.61 -8.20
N LEU A 410 4.32 12.23 -7.05
CA LEU A 410 4.94 13.55 -6.95
C LEU A 410 6.48 13.48 -6.88
N GLY A 411 7.08 12.29 -7.05
CA GLY A 411 8.53 12.05 -6.98
C GLY A 411 9.08 12.02 -5.56
N ARG A 412 8.26 11.60 -4.58
CA ARG A 412 8.62 11.43 -3.17
C ARG A 412 8.58 9.96 -2.80
N ASP A 413 9.43 9.19 -3.47
CA ASP A 413 9.44 7.73 -3.33
C ASP A 413 10.05 7.33 -1.99
N ARG A 414 9.37 6.41 -1.29
CA ARG A 414 9.91 5.78 -0.09
C ARG A 414 11.09 4.91 -0.48
N SER A 415 12.17 4.97 0.30
CA SER A 415 13.36 4.15 0.07
C SER A 415 13.90 3.59 1.38
N GLY A 416 14.85 2.66 1.28
CA GLY A 416 15.47 2.08 2.47
C GLY A 416 14.53 1.15 3.24
N PRO A 417 14.77 0.98 4.56
CA PRO A 417 13.97 0.15 5.44
C PRO A 417 12.47 0.46 5.45
N ALA A 418 12.10 1.73 5.22
CA ALA A 418 10.70 2.16 5.17
C ALA A 418 9.94 1.54 3.99
N ALA A 419 10.59 1.35 2.83
CA ALA A 419 9.96 0.73 1.66
C ALA A 419 9.77 -0.80 1.81
N ALA A 420 10.56 -1.41 2.70
CA ALA A 420 10.49 -2.85 2.97
C ALA A 420 9.40 -3.23 3.99
N LEU A 421 8.71 -2.25 4.57
CA LEU A 421 7.67 -2.47 5.58
C LEU A 421 6.26 -2.29 5.00
N ASP A 422 5.35 -3.15 5.46
CA ASP A 422 3.91 -3.07 5.24
C ASP A 422 3.24 -2.84 6.60
N GLY A 423 2.58 -1.69 6.78
CA GLY A 423 1.94 -1.31 8.05
C GLY A 423 0.93 -2.34 8.54
N LYS A 424 0.22 -3.04 7.64
CA LYS A 424 -0.69 -4.13 8.01
C LYS A 424 0.08 -5.31 8.62
N SER A 425 1.12 -5.79 7.95
CA SER A 425 1.98 -6.87 8.44
C SER A 425 2.62 -6.49 9.78
N LEU A 426 3.05 -5.23 9.95
CA LEU A 426 3.64 -4.73 11.20
C LEU A 426 2.62 -4.73 12.34
N ALA A 427 1.40 -4.23 12.11
CA ALA A 427 0.31 -4.27 13.08
C ALA A 427 -0.05 -5.70 13.51
N GLU A 428 -0.04 -6.66 12.57
CA GLU A 428 -0.27 -8.08 12.87
C GLU A 428 0.88 -8.71 13.68
N ARG A 429 2.13 -8.26 13.49
CA ARG A 429 3.27 -8.68 14.33
C ARG A 429 3.15 -8.12 15.75
N ILE A 430 2.79 -6.85 15.91
CA ILE A 430 2.53 -6.23 17.22
C ILE A 430 1.37 -6.94 17.95
N ARG A 431 0.28 -7.24 17.24
CA ARG A 431 -0.85 -7.97 17.84
C ARG A 431 -0.44 -9.35 18.38
N ARG A 432 0.37 -10.09 17.62
CA ARG A 432 0.92 -11.38 18.06
C ARG A 432 1.80 -11.24 19.30
N LEU A 433 2.69 -10.25 19.31
CA LEU A 433 3.51 -9.91 20.49
C LEU A 433 2.64 -9.66 21.75
N LEU A 434 1.52 -8.94 21.60
CA LEU A 434 0.58 -8.66 22.70
C LEU A 434 -0.21 -9.90 23.17
N GLU A 435 -0.49 -10.84 22.28
CA GLU A 435 -1.16 -12.10 22.61
C GLU A 435 -0.26 -13.04 23.40
N GLU A 436 1.02 -13.10 23.03
CA GLU A 436 2.04 -13.93 23.69
C GLU A 436 2.40 -13.42 25.09
N THR A 437 2.54 -12.10 25.24
CA THR A 437 2.85 -11.46 26.53
C THR A 437 1.66 -11.48 27.52
N GLY A 438 0.42 -11.63 27.03
CA GLY A 438 -0.80 -11.60 27.84
C GLY A 438 -1.27 -12.94 28.43
N THR A 439 -0.59 -14.07 28.16
CA THR A 439 -1.04 -15.41 28.58
C THR A 439 -0.22 -15.95 29.76
N PRO A 440 -0.80 -16.13 30.97
CA PRO A 440 -0.09 -16.69 32.11
C PRO A 440 0.46 -18.10 31.81
N ALA A 441 1.65 -18.43 32.32
CA ALA A 441 2.19 -19.79 32.26
C ALA A 441 1.31 -20.74 33.07
N THR A 442 0.46 -21.53 32.39
CA THR A 442 -0.38 -22.54 33.04
C THR A 442 0.02 -23.93 32.58
N GLY A 443 1.13 -24.45 33.12
CA GLY A 443 1.48 -25.87 33.03
C GLY A 443 2.99 -26.14 33.05
N PRO A 444 3.43 -27.30 33.58
CA PRO A 444 4.83 -27.74 33.51
C PRO A 444 5.24 -28.34 32.15
N ASP A 445 4.32 -28.44 31.18
CA ASP A 445 4.52 -28.98 29.82
C ASP A 445 4.33 -27.90 28.73
N ASP A 446 4.56 -26.62 29.06
CA ASP A 446 4.40 -25.51 28.12
C ASP A 446 5.71 -25.35 27.32
N ASP A 447 5.84 -26.07 26.20
CA ASP A 447 6.91 -25.95 25.18
C ASP A 447 6.85 -24.56 24.50
N ARG A 448 7.06 -23.48 25.26
CA ARG A 448 7.17 -22.11 24.73
C ARG A 448 8.59 -21.86 24.23
N ASP A 449 8.98 -22.58 23.19
CA ASP A 449 10.12 -22.23 22.31
C ASP A 449 9.64 -21.41 21.08
N ALA A 450 8.41 -20.90 21.11
CA ALA A 450 7.93 -19.92 20.14
C ALA A 450 8.65 -18.58 20.40
N ALA A 451 9.75 -18.36 19.68
CA ALA A 451 10.48 -17.10 19.68
C ALA A 451 9.52 -15.94 19.40
N VAL A 452 9.46 -15.00 20.35
CA VAL A 452 8.76 -13.72 20.24
C VAL A 452 9.02 -13.11 18.85
N PRO A 453 7.99 -12.64 18.11
CA PRO A 453 8.20 -11.97 16.84
C PRO A 453 9.25 -10.85 17.00
N SER A 454 10.38 -10.97 16.32
CA SER A 454 11.39 -9.90 16.31
C SER A 454 10.83 -8.72 15.53
N ILE A 455 10.61 -7.61 16.22
CA ILE A 455 10.21 -6.34 15.62
C ILE A 455 11.48 -5.52 15.39
N ASP A 456 11.69 -5.10 14.14
CA ASP A 456 12.70 -4.11 13.82
C ASP A 456 12.14 -2.71 14.13
N TRP A 457 12.44 -2.22 15.33
CA TRP A 457 11.95 -0.93 15.82
C TRP A 457 12.55 0.26 15.05
N ASP A 458 13.77 0.13 14.53
CA ASP A 458 14.42 1.22 13.79
C ASP A 458 13.80 1.36 12.39
N ALA A 459 13.52 0.23 11.74
CA ALA A 459 12.74 0.23 10.50
C ALA A 459 11.34 0.80 10.72
N ALA A 460 10.65 0.43 11.81
CA ALA A 460 9.33 0.95 12.15
C ALA A 460 9.31 2.47 12.36
N ARG A 461 10.32 3.04 13.03
CA ARG A 461 10.45 4.50 13.18
C ARG A 461 10.71 5.19 11.84
N THR A 462 11.57 4.60 11.00
CA THR A 462 11.87 5.13 9.66
C THR A 462 10.63 5.12 8.76
N TYR A 463 9.78 4.10 8.90
CA TYR A 463 8.49 4.01 8.22
C TYR A 463 7.56 5.15 8.65
N CYS A 464 7.35 5.35 9.95
CA CYS A 464 6.49 6.41 10.46
C CYS A 464 7.03 7.82 10.14
N GLU A 465 8.36 8.03 10.14
CA GLU A 465 8.98 9.27 9.66
C GLU A 465 8.67 9.53 8.18
N ALA A 466 8.75 8.49 7.35
CA ALA A 466 8.44 8.61 5.93
C ALA A 466 6.99 9.05 5.72
N ASP A 467 6.02 8.48 6.45
CA ASP A 467 4.60 8.85 6.35
C ASP A 467 4.35 10.34 6.64
N VAL A 468 4.87 10.88 7.74
CA VAL A 468 4.66 12.31 8.07
C VAL A 468 5.40 13.27 7.12
N ARG A 469 6.55 12.86 6.57
CA ARG A 469 7.29 13.66 5.58
C ARG A 469 6.64 13.61 4.19
N GLU A 470 6.11 12.46 3.80
CA GLU A 470 5.31 12.30 2.58
C GLU A 470 4.04 13.15 2.68
N LEU A 471 3.36 13.12 3.84
CA LEU A 471 2.20 13.99 4.10
C LEU A 471 2.55 15.48 3.96
N ALA A 472 3.67 15.92 4.53
CA ALA A 472 4.14 17.29 4.38
C ALA A 472 4.42 17.66 2.93
N ALA A 473 5.08 16.77 2.17
CA ALA A 473 5.36 17.01 0.76
C ALA A 473 4.07 17.08 -0.10
N VAL A 474 3.07 16.25 0.19
CA VAL A 474 1.76 16.30 -0.46
C VAL A 474 1.02 17.59 -0.10
N TYR A 475 1.07 18.01 1.17
CA TYR A 475 0.53 19.29 1.62
C TYR A 475 1.13 20.45 0.83
N ASP A 476 2.46 20.53 0.76
CA ASP A 476 3.19 21.56 0.02
C ASP A 476 2.85 21.55 -1.46
N ALA A 477 2.73 20.37 -2.08
CA ALA A 477 2.37 20.23 -3.48
C ALA A 477 0.95 20.75 -3.76
N ILE A 478 0.00 20.51 -2.85
CA ILE A 478 -1.36 21.04 -2.95
C ILE A 478 -1.36 22.57 -2.74
N GLU A 479 -0.70 23.07 -1.71
CA GLU A 479 -0.65 24.50 -1.41
C GLU A 479 -0.08 25.30 -2.57
N ASN A 480 1.00 24.82 -3.17
CA ASN A 480 1.71 25.48 -4.28
C ASN A 480 1.07 25.22 -5.65
N ALA A 481 0.07 24.34 -5.76
CA ALA A 481 -0.60 24.08 -7.02
C ALA A 481 -1.43 25.30 -7.48
N PRO A 482 -1.34 25.69 -8.76
CA PRO A 482 -2.14 26.79 -9.28
C PRO A 482 -3.63 26.40 -9.27
N VAL A 483 -4.48 27.37 -8.91
CA VAL A 483 -5.92 27.19 -9.02
C VAL A 483 -6.33 27.27 -10.49
N GLU A 484 -6.77 26.14 -11.04
CA GLU A 484 -7.36 26.06 -12.37
C GLU A 484 -8.84 26.45 -12.27
N THR A 485 -9.11 27.71 -11.90
CA THR A 485 -10.45 28.28 -12.02
C THR A 485 -10.81 28.34 -13.50
N THR A 486 -12.07 28.05 -13.82
CA THR A 486 -12.61 28.12 -15.18
C THR A 486 -12.55 29.56 -15.72
N GLY A 487 -11.39 29.95 -16.23
CA GLY A 487 -11.23 31.07 -17.13
C GLY A 487 -11.61 30.60 -18.52
N ASN A 488 -12.69 31.18 -19.08
CA ASN A 488 -12.88 31.28 -20.51
C ASN A 488 -11.52 31.36 -21.21
N ALA A 489 -11.22 30.42 -22.11
CA ALA A 489 -10.33 30.72 -23.21
C ALA A 489 -10.85 32.02 -23.83
N GLY A 490 -10.14 33.12 -23.58
CA GLY A 490 -10.59 34.46 -23.91
C GLY A 490 -10.83 34.56 -25.41
N ASP A 491 -12.07 34.81 -25.78
CA ASP A 491 -12.38 35.56 -27.00
C ASP A 491 -11.72 36.95 -26.86
N PRO A 492 -10.73 37.32 -27.67
CA PRO A 492 -9.98 38.57 -27.51
C PRO A 492 -10.78 39.77 -28.08
N GLY A 493 -12.05 39.92 -27.64
CA GLY A 493 -13.02 40.72 -28.37
C GLY A 493 -14.02 41.54 -27.55
N ARG A 494 -13.94 41.61 -26.21
CA ARG A 494 -14.92 42.42 -25.45
C ARG A 494 -14.29 43.25 -24.34
N SER A 495 -14.20 44.55 -24.59
CA SER A 495 -13.83 45.57 -23.62
C SER A 495 -14.79 45.60 -22.41
N PRO A 496 -14.31 46.00 -21.21
CA PRO A 496 -15.10 45.96 -20.00
C PRO A 496 -16.06 47.14 -19.96
N SER A 497 -17.36 46.87 -19.81
CA SER A 497 -18.34 47.87 -19.40
C SER A 497 -18.52 47.81 -17.89
N ASP A 498 -18.23 48.94 -17.24
CA ASP A 498 -18.60 49.29 -15.87
C ASP A 498 -20.01 48.80 -15.46
N GLY A 499 -20.13 48.30 -14.23
CA GLY A 499 -21.42 47.87 -13.70
C GLY A 499 -21.41 47.32 -12.28
N THR A 500 -21.05 48.17 -11.32
CA THR A 500 -21.62 48.26 -9.96
C THR A 500 -21.59 47.04 -9.03
N THR A 501 -20.79 47.19 -7.98
CA THR A 501 -20.95 46.61 -6.63
C THR A 501 -22.39 46.63 -6.12
N GLN A 502 -22.89 45.48 -5.65
CA GLN A 502 -23.99 45.43 -4.70
C GLN A 502 -23.76 44.32 -3.67
N THR A 503 -23.44 44.76 -2.46
CA THR A 503 -23.47 44.01 -1.19
C THR A 503 -24.87 43.53 -0.85
N GLY A 504 -24.99 42.33 -0.28
CA GLY A 504 -26.23 41.84 0.35
C GLY A 504 -25.96 40.64 1.26
N LEU A 505 -25.94 40.91 2.57
CA LEU A 505 -26.01 39.94 3.66
C LEU A 505 -27.33 39.16 3.67
N ALA A 506 -27.27 37.97 4.27
CA ALA A 506 -28.22 37.37 5.22
C ALA A 506 -28.94 36.07 4.81
N ASP A 507 -28.80 35.12 5.74
CA ASP A 507 -29.75 34.12 6.25
C ASP A 507 -29.64 32.64 5.83
N PHE A 508 -29.30 31.86 6.88
CA PHE A 508 -29.29 30.41 7.13
C PHE A 508 -28.01 29.62 6.88
#